data_AF-A0AAU4HW90-F1
#
_entry.id   AF-A0AAU4HW90-F1
#
_cell.length_a   1.000
_cell.length_b   1.000
_cell.length_c   1.000
_cell.angle_alpha   90.00
_cell.angle_beta   90.00
_cell.angle_gamma   90.00
#
_symmetry.space_group_name_H-M   'P 1'
#
loop_
_entity.id
_entity.type
_entity.pdbx_description
1 polymer ?
#
loop_
_entity_poly.entity_id
_entity_poly.type
_entity_poly.pdbx_seq_one_letter_code
_entity_poly.pdbx_strand_id
1 'polypeptide(L)'
;MELTLLGTGAPDGLPRPECPCAACATAHGVRSRAATALLVDDALLLDLTPGAVFAAARAGHSLTGVRQVLLTHPHDGPAVELPPGLPPAGRVPDGQVLTLISGHRVRAVPMDAPGTGYEVIAPEGERLLYLPPGGAPAGLSDRMAEPYDMVVCDVVGRPDAVARLRAVEAVGPSTEVLAVHLGHDAPYGPALDRRLTAAGARAVPDGTTLPVGGYHAAPEGPRRTLITGGARSGKSVEAERRLETYPEVVYVATGGSRDGDADWAARIGLHRERRPAAWRTEETCELAELLASDGPPLLIDCLSLWLTNAMDRVDAWDDASWAGGGRSALRERTAELVASVRGTRRTVVLVTNETGSGVVPASAAGRRFRDELGRLNASVAAECEQVLLVVAGQSLPLRG
;
A
#
# COMPACT_ATOMS: atom_id res chain seq x y z
N MET A 1 -5.53 -10.90 24.62
CA MET A 1 -4.72 -9.65 24.72
C MET A 1 -5.51 -8.44 24.19
N GLU A 2 -5.52 -7.32 24.89
CA GLU A 2 -6.07 -6.04 24.45
C GLU A 2 -4.95 -5.05 24.09
N LEU A 3 -5.12 -4.35 22.96
CA LEU A 3 -4.22 -3.31 22.47
C LEU A 3 -4.94 -1.97 22.42
N THR A 4 -4.43 -0.96 23.11
CA THR A 4 -4.89 0.42 22.99
C THR A 4 -3.88 1.28 22.24
N LEU A 5 -4.30 1.91 21.14
CA LEU A 5 -3.48 2.83 20.37
C LEU A 5 -3.60 4.24 20.92
N LEU A 6 -2.76 4.60 21.90
CA LEU A 6 -2.77 5.93 22.54
C LEU A 6 -2.48 7.07 21.55
N GLY A 7 -1.68 6.77 20.52
CA GLY A 7 -1.43 7.62 19.37
C GLY A 7 -1.16 6.77 18.14
N THR A 8 -1.36 7.34 16.95
CA THR A 8 -1.21 6.63 15.66
C THR A 8 -0.44 7.43 14.60
N GLY A 9 0.02 8.64 14.96
CA GLY A 9 0.76 9.53 14.08
C GLY A 9 2.24 9.20 14.02
N ALA A 10 2.95 9.82 13.07
CA ALA A 10 4.42 9.80 13.03
C ALA A 10 5.04 10.30 14.36
N PRO A 11 6.36 10.17 14.58
CA PRO A 11 7.01 10.59 15.84
C PRO A 11 6.69 12.02 16.30
N ASP A 12 6.45 12.95 15.37
CA ASP A 12 6.08 14.34 15.68
C ASP A 12 4.56 14.56 15.79
N GLY A 13 3.77 13.50 15.63
CA GLY A 13 2.33 13.55 15.43
C GLY A 13 1.90 14.13 14.07
N LEU A 14 0.60 14.34 13.95
CA LEU A 14 -0.06 14.99 12.82
C LEU A 14 -1.20 15.87 13.39
N PRO A 15 -1.17 17.19 13.24
CA PRO A 15 -0.26 17.98 12.40
C PRO A 15 1.09 18.21 13.07
N ARG A 16 2.13 18.42 12.25
CA ARG A 16 3.42 18.93 12.75
C ARG A 16 3.28 20.42 13.12
N PRO A 17 3.66 20.85 14.34
CA PRO A 17 3.40 22.21 14.83
C PRO A 17 3.88 23.35 13.93
N GLU A 18 5.05 23.20 13.29
CA GLU A 18 5.66 24.26 12.46
C GLU A 18 5.51 24.01 10.95
N CYS A 19 4.71 23.03 10.55
CA CYS A 19 4.60 22.65 9.15
C CYS A 19 3.37 23.29 8.47
N PRO A 20 3.55 24.17 7.46
CA PRO A 20 2.45 24.84 6.79
C PRO A 20 1.82 24.00 5.66
N CYS A 21 2.18 22.71 5.52
CA CYS A 21 1.69 21.90 4.41
C CYS A 21 0.17 21.64 4.49
N ALA A 22 -0.45 21.33 3.35
CA ALA A 22 -1.89 21.09 3.26
C ALA A 22 -2.38 19.93 4.17
N ALA A 23 -1.56 18.89 4.37
CA ALA A 23 -1.91 17.78 5.25
C ALA A 23 -2.00 18.26 6.71
N CYS A 24 -0.99 18.98 7.20
CA CYS A 24 -1.01 19.56 8.55
C CYS A 24 -2.12 20.59 8.74
N ALA A 25 -2.34 21.47 7.75
CA ALA A 25 -3.40 22.48 7.83
C ALA A 25 -4.83 21.90 7.89
N THR A 26 -5.01 20.63 7.49
CA THR A 26 -6.32 19.96 7.49
C THR A 26 -6.44 18.85 8.53
N ALA A 27 -5.33 18.48 9.19
CA ALA A 27 -5.30 17.44 10.21
C ALA A 27 -5.63 18.00 11.60
N HIS A 28 -6.86 18.47 11.77
CA HIS A 28 -7.37 18.97 13.05
C HIS A 28 -8.60 18.16 13.52
N GLY A 29 -8.93 18.27 14.81
CA GLY A 29 -10.06 17.55 15.40
C GLY A 29 -9.91 16.04 15.27
N VAL A 30 -10.93 15.36 14.73
CA VAL A 30 -10.92 13.88 14.57
C VAL A 30 -9.86 13.36 13.61
N ARG A 31 -9.17 14.23 12.86
CA ARG A 31 -8.09 13.87 11.93
C ARG A 31 -6.70 14.09 12.50
N SER A 32 -6.57 14.70 13.68
CA SER A 32 -5.28 14.80 14.34
C SER A 32 -4.88 13.44 14.89
N ARG A 33 -3.57 13.17 14.90
CA ARG A 33 -2.96 11.96 15.44
C ARG A 33 -1.81 12.36 16.36
N ALA A 34 -1.86 11.95 17.61
CA ALA A 34 -0.73 12.01 18.54
C ALA A 34 0.38 11.06 18.06
N ALA A 35 1.61 11.33 18.50
CA ALA A 35 2.75 10.45 18.21
C ALA A 35 2.47 9.02 18.71
N THR A 36 2.82 8.03 17.88
CA THR A 36 2.45 6.64 18.14
C THR A 36 2.95 6.14 19.49
N ALA A 37 2.02 5.59 20.27
CA ALA A 37 2.27 4.93 21.55
C ALA A 37 1.20 3.86 21.75
N LEU A 38 1.59 2.67 22.21
CA LEU A 38 0.70 1.53 22.34
C LEU A 38 0.71 1.00 23.78
N LEU A 39 -0.47 0.74 24.32
CA LEU A 39 -0.65 0.13 25.64
C LEU A 39 -1.23 -1.27 25.48
N VAL A 40 -0.52 -2.27 25.98
CA VAL A 40 -0.93 -3.68 25.94
C VAL A 40 -1.32 -4.14 27.34
N ASP A 41 -2.57 -4.58 27.50
CA ASP A 41 -3.15 -5.11 28.75
C ASP A 41 -2.84 -4.26 30.00
N ASP A 42 -2.79 -2.93 29.85
CA ASP A 42 -2.39 -1.95 30.89
C ASP A 42 -1.03 -2.22 31.57
N ALA A 43 -0.23 -3.15 31.04
CA ALA A 43 0.96 -3.69 31.67
C ALA A 43 2.25 -3.35 30.91
N LEU A 44 2.18 -3.23 29.59
CA LEU A 44 3.30 -2.91 28.71
C LEU A 44 3.00 -1.67 27.89
N LEU A 45 3.85 -0.66 28.01
CA LEU A 45 3.81 0.53 27.17
C LEU A 45 4.92 0.46 26.12
N LEU A 46 4.53 0.51 24.85
CA LEU A 46 5.44 0.58 23.70
C LEU A 46 5.45 2.01 23.17
N ASP A 47 6.64 2.60 23.10
CA ASP A 47 6.92 4.00 22.80
C ASP A 47 6.27 4.99 23.77
N LEU A 48 7.10 5.61 24.62
CA LEU A 48 6.66 6.67 25.51
C LEU A 48 6.82 8.02 24.83
N THR A 49 5.75 8.52 24.23
CA THR A 49 5.73 9.81 23.55
C THR A 49 5.19 10.95 24.43
N PRO A 50 5.51 12.22 24.12
CA PRO A 50 4.90 13.36 24.79
C PRO A 50 3.37 13.26 24.79
N GLY A 51 2.75 13.35 25.97
CA GLY A 51 1.30 13.30 26.13
C GLY A 51 0.69 11.90 26.21
N ALA A 52 1.48 10.82 26.13
CA ALA A 52 0.98 9.44 26.25
C ALA A 52 0.15 9.19 27.52
N VAL A 53 0.51 9.83 28.63
CA VAL A 53 -0.22 9.77 29.91
C VAL A 53 -1.63 10.32 29.79
N PHE A 54 -1.76 11.49 29.16
CA PHE A 54 -3.06 12.12 28.96
C PHE A 54 -3.87 11.38 27.89
N ALA A 55 -3.20 10.83 26.88
CA ALA A 55 -3.82 9.96 25.89
C ALA A 55 -4.42 8.70 26.52
N ALA A 56 -3.69 8.04 27.44
CA ALA A 56 -4.19 6.90 28.21
C ALA A 56 -5.42 7.26 29.03
N ALA A 57 -5.36 8.37 29.78
CA ALA A 57 -6.50 8.83 30.58
C ALA A 57 -7.74 9.14 29.71
N ARG A 58 -7.57 9.76 28.54
CA ARG A 58 -8.67 10.01 27.59
C ARG A 58 -9.25 8.72 27.00
N ALA A 59 -8.42 7.70 26.81
CA ALA A 59 -8.83 6.39 26.36
C ALA A 59 -9.46 5.54 27.49
N GLY A 60 -9.54 6.06 28.72
CA GLY A 60 -10.14 5.37 29.86
C GLY A 60 -9.17 4.48 30.65
N HIS A 61 -7.87 4.58 30.39
CA HIS A 61 -6.84 3.72 30.97
C HIS A 61 -5.99 4.45 32.01
N SER A 62 -5.52 3.71 33.02
CA SER A 62 -4.54 4.18 34.00
C SER A 62 -3.19 3.55 33.74
N LEU A 63 -2.12 4.36 33.73
CA LEU A 63 -0.76 3.84 33.55
C LEU A 63 -0.14 3.27 34.85
N THR A 64 -0.85 3.26 35.98
CA THR A 64 -0.37 2.70 37.25
C THR A 64 -0.08 1.19 37.18
N GLY A 65 -0.73 0.48 36.26
CA GLY A 65 -0.54 -0.94 36.00
C GLY A 65 0.74 -1.26 35.22
N VAL A 66 1.31 -0.26 34.53
CA VAL A 66 2.46 -0.47 33.64
C VAL A 66 3.67 -0.96 34.43
N ARG A 67 4.21 -2.10 34.01
CA ARG A 67 5.40 -2.73 34.60
C ARG A 67 6.61 -2.66 33.69
N GLN A 68 6.40 -2.39 32.41
CA GLN A 68 7.48 -2.23 31.45
C GLN A 68 7.16 -1.12 30.45
N VAL A 69 8.17 -0.28 30.18
CA VAL A 69 8.17 0.68 29.08
C VAL A 69 9.28 0.29 28.10
N LEU A 70 8.95 0.08 26.83
CA LEU A 70 9.92 -0.23 25.77
C LEU A 70 9.84 0.79 24.65
N LEU A 71 11.00 1.16 24.10
CA LEU A 71 11.12 2.07 22.97
C LEU A 71 11.50 1.29 21.71
N THR A 72 10.85 1.58 20.59
CA THR A 72 11.18 1.00 19.29
C THR A 72 12.24 1.80 18.55
N HIS A 73 12.39 3.09 18.86
CA HIS A 73 13.34 3.97 18.21
C HIS A 73 13.87 5.02 19.20
N PRO A 74 15.00 5.69 18.92
CA PRO A 74 15.40 6.86 19.70
C PRO A 74 14.32 7.93 19.55
N HIS A 75 13.94 8.55 20.67
CA HIS A 75 13.17 9.79 20.59
C HIS A 75 14.14 10.93 20.30
N ASP A 76 14.07 11.47 19.08
CA ASP A 76 14.84 12.65 18.65
C ASP A 76 14.17 13.98 19.09
N GLY A 77 13.05 13.88 19.83
CA GLY A 77 12.30 15.00 20.39
C GLY A 77 12.78 15.44 21.78
N PRO A 78 12.12 16.46 22.38
CA PRO A 78 12.42 16.88 23.75
C PRO A 78 12.27 15.71 24.72
N ALA A 79 13.12 15.67 25.74
CA ALA A 79 13.10 14.62 26.75
C ALA A 79 11.68 14.47 27.33
N VAL A 80 11.14 13.25 27.26
CA VAL A 80 9.84 12.95 27.85
C VAL A 80 10.06 12.78 29.35
N GLU A 81 9.52 13.71 30.14
CA GLU A 81 9.48 13.51 31.59
C GLU A 81 8.62 12.28 31.89
N LEU A 82 9.26 11.27 32.48
CA LEU A 82 8.59 10.07 32.99
C LEU A 82 7.76 10.46 34.22
N PRO A 83 6.44 10.23 34.22
CA PRO A 83 5.63 10.30 35.42
C PRO A 83 6.27 9.54 36.59
N PRO A 84 6.22 10.10 37.81
CA PRO A 84 6.60 9.37 39.01
C PRO A 84 5.84 8.03 39.09
N GLY A 85 6.58 6.93 39.17
CA GLY A 85 6.01 5.57 39.29
C GLY A 85 5.95 4.77 37.99
N LEU A 86 6.22 5.37 36.83
CA LEU A 86 6.48 4.57 35.62
C LEU A 86 7.89 3.97 35.67
N PRO A 87 8.06 2.72 35.20
CA PRO A 87 9.38 2.11 35.10
C PRO A 87 10.22 2.83 34.05
N PRO A 88 11.56 2.76 34.15
CA PRO A 88 12.45 3.38 33.18
C PRO A 88 12.20 2.81 31.78
N ALA A 89 12.15 3.68 30.79
CA ALA A 89 12.06 3.29 29.39
C ALA A 89 13.37 2.64 28.94
N GLY A 90 13.28 1.50 28.28
CA GLY A 90 14.42 0.75 27.79
C GLY A 90 14.24 0.22 26.37
N ARG A 91 15.28 -0.40 25.84
CA ARG A 91 15.19 -1.23 24.63
C ARG A 91 15.68 -2.63 24.95
N VAL A 92 14.98 -3.62 24.40
CA VAL A 92 15.45 -5.00 24.48
C VAL A 92 16.47 -5.20 23.36
N PRO A 93 17.69 -5.71 23.63
CA PRO A 93 18.65 -6.01 22.59
C PRO A 93 18.10 -7.02 21.59
N ASP A 94 18.47 -6.87 20.31
CA ASP A 94 18.01 -7.72 19.22
C ASP A 94 18.14 -9.22 19.52
N GLY A 95 17.08 -9.98 19.21
CA GLY A 95 17.02 -11.42 19.43
C GLY A 95 16.81 -11.87 20.88
N GLN A 96 16.79 -10.95 21.85
CA GLN A 96 16.46 -11.29 23.24
C GLN A 96 14.95 -11.33 23.48
N VAL A 97 14.57 -12.13 24.48
CA VAL A 97 13.19 -12.27 24.95
C VAL A 97 13.11 -11.80 26.39
N LEU A 98 12.22 -10.83 26.65
CA LEU A 98 11.87 -10.37 27.98
C LEU A 98 10.55 -11.02 28.41
N THR A 99 10.52 -11.63 29.59
CA THR A 99 9.27 -12.14 30.19
C THR A 99 8.78 -11.15 31.24
N LEU A 100 7.56 -10.66 31.07
CA LEU A 100 6.95 -9.69 31.98
C LEU A 100 6.22 -10.40 33.12
N ILE A 101 6.05 -9.70 34.23
CA ILE A 101 5.27 -10.18 35.39
C ILE A 101 3.81 -10.43 35.02
N SER A 102 3.28 -9.73 34.01
CA SER A 102 1.95 -9.97 33.42
C SER A 102 1.85 -11.27 32.62
N GLY A 103 2.92 -12.08 32.54
CA GLY A 103 2.98 -13.33 31.77
C GLY A 103 3.28 -13.14 30.28
N HIS A 104 3.29 -11.90 29.79
CA HIS A 104 3.64 -11.58 28.41
C HIS A 104 5.10 -11.88 28.11
N ARG A 105 5.39 -12.36 26.90
CA ARG A 105 6.76 -12.48 26.37
C ARG A 105 6.96 -11.45 25.27
N VAL A 106 8.02 -10.66 25.38
CA VAL A 106 8.37 -9.63 24.40
C VAL A 106 9.71 -9.99 23.75
N ARG A 107 9.71 -10.23 22.45
CA ARG A 107 10.92 -10.54 21.67
C ARG A 107 11.31 -9.34 20.82
N ALA A 108 12.59 -8.96 20.90
CA ALA A 108 13.17 -7.97 19.99
C ALA A 108 13.35 -8.56 18.58
N VAL A 109 12.79 -7.88 17.58
CA VAL A 109 12.91 -8.22 16.16
C VAL A 109 13.91 -7.26 15.51
N PRO A 110 15.00 -7.77 14.90
CA PRO A 110 16.00 -6.96 14.22
C PRO A 110 15.42 -6.23 13.01
N MET A 111 15.77 -4.96 12.81
CA MET A 111 15.25 -4.10 11.75
C MET A 111 16.30 -3.76 10.70
N ASP A 112 15.86 -3.40 9.48
CA ASP A 112 16.72 -2.94 8.38
C ASP A 112 17.08 -1.44 8.45
N ALA A 113 16.55 -0.76 9.46
CA ALA A 113 16.78 0.65 9.75
C ALA A 113 16.97 0.82 11.27
N PRO A 114 17.50 1.96 11.75
CA PRO A 114 17.66 2.21 13.17
C PRO A 114 16.35 2.04 13.94
N GLY A 115 16.34 1.11 14.90
CA GLY A 115 15.18 0.80 15.72
C GLY A 115 15.08 -0.70 16.01
N THR A 116 14.08 -1.06 16.80
CA THR A 116 13.79 -2.42 17.24
C THR A 116 12.30 -2.64 17.11
N GLY A 117 11.88 -3.68 16.39
CA GLY A 117 10.50 -4.14 16.43
C GLY A 117 10.26 -5.03 17.65
N TYR A 118 9.03 -5.09 18.12
CA TYR A 118 8.66 -5.96 19.24
C TYR A 118 7.56 -6.92 18.81
N GLU A 119 7.86 -8.21 18.92
CA GLU A 119 6.82 -9.24 19.00
C GLU A 119 6.39 -9.35 20.45
N VAL A 120 5.09 -9.24 20.70
CA VAL A 120 4.46 -9.44 22.00
C VAL A 120 3.59 -10.69 21.90
N ILE A 121 3.84 -11.66 22.77
CA ILE A 121 3.08 -12.90 22.88
C ILE A 121 2.36 -12.90 24.22
N ALA A 122 1.03 -12.98 24.19
CA ALA A 122 0.22 -13.06 25.39
C ALA A 122 0.37 -14.41 26.09
N PRO A 123 0.02 -14.49 27.39
CA PRO A 123 -0.07 -15.76 28.11
C PRO A 123 -0.98 -16.78 27.42
N GLU A 124 -2.07 -16.32 26.81
CA GLU A 124 -3.07 -17.13 26.11
C GLU A 124 -2.65 -17.49 24.67
N GLY A 125 -1.57 -16.89 24.18
CA GLY A 125 -0.90 -17.27 22.93
C GLY A 125 -1.05 -16.27 21.78
N GLU A 126 -1.88 -15.24 21.89
CA GLU A 126 -2.05 -14.26 20.82
C GLU A 126 -0.75 -13.49 20.56
N ARG A 127 -0.51 -13.16 19.28
CA ARG A 127 0.76 -12.65 18.78
C ARG A 127 0.57 -11.31 18.07
N LEU A 128 1.14 -10.28 18.67
CA LEU A 128 1.20 -8.93 18.13
C LEU A 128 2.62 -8.61 17.66
N LEU A 129 2.78 -8.08 16.45
CA LEU A 129 4.04 -7.48 16.01
C LEU A 129 3.88 -5.96 15.88
N TYR A 130 4.74 -5.21 16.55
CA TYR A 130 4.84 -3.76 16.41
C TYR A 130 6.18 -3.36 15.79
N LEU A 131 6.14 -2.55 14.73
CA LEU A 131 7.32 -2.08 14.00
C LEU A 131 7.58 -0.57 14.21
N PRO A 132 8.85 -0.16 14.32
CA PRO A 132 9.21 1.26 14.38
C PRO A 132 8.83 2.00 13.09
N PRO A 133 8.71 3.34 13.14
CA PRO A 133 8.51 4.15 11.95
C PRO A 133 9.69 3.93 10.99
N GLY A 134 9.40 3.81 9.70
CA GLY A 134 10.47 3.70 8.72
C GLY A 134 11.31 2.42 8.79
N GLY A 135 10.93 1.38 9.55
CA GLY A 135 11.66 0.11 9.66
C GLY A 135 10.90 -1.10 9.10
N ALA A 136 11.62 -2.03 8.48
CA ALA A 136 11.11 -3.36 8.16
C ALA A 136 11.95 -4.45 8.86
N PRO A 137 11.38 -5.62 9.15
CA PRO A 137 12.15 -6.72 9.75
C PRO A 137 13.32 -7.13 8.84
N ALA A 138 14.48 -7.34 9.47
CA ALA A 138 15.69 -7.85 8.86
C ALA A 138 15.87 -9.35 9.14
N GLY A 139 16.51 -10.05 8.20
CA GLY A 139 16.85 -11.47 8.39
C GLY A 139 15.67 -12.44 8.36
N LEU A 140 14.51 -12.05 7.83
CA LEU A 140 13.41 -12.97 7.57
C LEU A 140 13.79 -13.90 6.41
N SER A 141 14.13 -15.16 6.70
CA SER A 141 14.44 -16.19 5.68
C SER A 141 13.46 -17.36 5.68
N ASP A 142 12.93 -17.71 6.86
CA ASP A 142 12.18 -18.94 7.05
C ASP A 142 10.69 -18.64 7.18
N ARG A 143 9.85 -19.52 6.61
CA ARG A 143 8.39 -19.46 6.79
C ARG A 143 8.07 -19.54 8.28
N MET A 144 7.24 -18.62 8.77
CA MET A 144 6.76 -18.68 10.13
C MET A 144 5.74 -19.81 10.28
N ALA A 145 5.88 -20.60 11.35
CA ALA A 145 4.97 -21.72 11.62
C ALA A 145 3.54 -21.25 11.91
N GLU A 146 3.42 -20.10 12.56
CA GLU A 146 2.16 -19.46 12.91
C GLU A 146 2.26 -17.96 12.57
N PRO A 147 1.29 -17.40 11.83
CA PRO A 147 1.26 -15.97 11.54
C PRO A 147 0.98 -15.14 12.80
N TYR A 148 1.21 -13.84 12.71
CA TYR A 148 0.74 -12.91 13.73
C TYR A 148 -0.78 -12.76 13.66
N ASP A 149 -1.43 -12.58 14.80
CA ASP A 149 -2.83 -12.19 14.88
C ASP A 149 -3.01 -10.72 14.47
N MET A 150 -2.04 -9.88 14.84
CA MET A 150 -2.05 -8.46 14.54
C MET A 150 -0.64 -7.93 14.25
N VAL A 151 -0.53 -7.08 13.23
CA VAL A 151 0.68 -6.33 12.89
C VAL A 151 0.36 -4.83 12.89
N VAL A 152 1.13 -4.07 13.64
CA VAL A 152 1.03 -2.61 13.76
C VAL A 152 2.28 -2.00 13.17
N CYS A 153 2.18 -1.28 12.06
CA CYS A 153 3.34 -0.78 11.34
C CYS A 153 3.06 0.46 10.47
N ASP A 154 4.12 1.05 9.93
CA ASP A 154 4.04 2.12 8.94
C ASP A 154 3.74 1.55 7.53
N VAL A 155 2.47 1.27 7.26
CA VAL A 155 2.03 0.70 5.98
C VAL A 155 2.24 1.68 4.80
N VAL A 156 2.20 2.99 5.07
CA VAL A 156 2.21 4.04 4.03
C VAL A 156 3.63 4.42 3.64
N GLY A 157 4.52 4.56 4.63
CA GLY A 157 5.93 4.89 4.48
C GLY A 157 6.83 3.68 4.24
N ARG A 158 6.46 2.50 4.75
CA ARG A 158 7.20 1.23 4.59
C ARG A 158 6.31 0.06 4.16
N PRO A 159 5.60 0.15 3.01
CA PRO A 159 4.75 -0.94 2.52
C PRO A 159 5.52 -2.25 2.28
N ASP A 160 6.83 -2.16 2.00
CA ASP A 160 7.71 -3.31 1.83
C ASP A 160 7.84 -4.15 3.10
N ALA A 161 7.66 -3.57 4.29
CA ALA A 161 7.63 -4.32 5.54
C ALA A 161 6.50 -5.37 5.55
N VAL A 162 5.30 -4.98 5.07
CA VAL A 162 4.16 -5.89 4.93
C VAL A 162 4.44 -6.94 3.86
N ALA A 163 5.05 -6.55 2.73
CA ALA A 163 5.42 -7.48 1.67
C ALA A 163 6.39 -8.56 2.16
N ARG A 164 7.43 -8.18 2.91
CA ARG A 164 8.40 -9.13 3.51
C ARG A 164 7.74 -10.08 4.51
N LEU A 165 6.86 -9.57 5.36
CA LEU A 165 6.11 -10.39 6.31
C LEU A 165 5.19 -11.39 5.60
N ARG A 166 4.54 -10.98 4.51
CA ARG A 166 3.73 -11.89 3.67
C ARG A 166 4.59 -12.95 2.97
N ALA A 167 5.79 -12.60 2.51
CA ALA A 167 6.70 -13.54 1.85
C ALA A 167 7.08 -14.74 2.73
N VAL A 168 7.16 -14.53 4.04
CA VAL A 168 7.44 -15.58 5.04
C VAL A 168 6.19 -16.05 5.78
N GLU A 169 4.99 -15.69 5.30
CA GLU A 169 3.70 -16.06 5.87
C GLU A 169 3.49 -15.61 7.33
N ALA A 170 4.22 -14.60 7.78
CA ALA A 170 4.02 -13.95 9.06
C ALA A 170 2.72 -13.10 9.08
N VAL A 171 2.31 -12.60 7.91
CA VAL A 171 1.03 -11.92 7.68
C VAL A 171 0.22 -12.77 6.71
N GLY A 172 -0.90 -13.31 7.20
CA GLY A 172 -1.83 -14.14 6.43
C GLY A 172 -3.23 -13.51 6.30
N PRO A 173 -4.21 -14.24 5.74
CA PRO A 173 -5.58 -13.77 5.55
C PRO A 173 -6.33 -13.43 6.86
N SER A 174 -5.92 -14.02 7.98
CA SER A 174 -6.49 -13.77 9.30
C SER A 174 -5.72 -12.71 10.11
N THR A 175 -4.57 -12.25 9.61
CA THR A 175 -3.74 -11.26 10.31
C THR A 175 -4.34 -9.87 10.11
N GLU A 176 -4.64 -9.19 11.21
CA GLU A 176 -5.05 -7.80 11.16
C GLU A 176 -3.83 -6.89 10.97
N VAL A 177 -3.86 -6.00 9.97
CA VAL A 177 -2.80 -5.02 9.75
C VAL A 177 -3.30 -3.62 10.06
N LEU A 178 -2.71 -2.99 11.08
CA LEU A 178 -3.02 -1.63 11.52
C LEU A 178 -1.92 -0.66 11.11
N ALA A 179 -2.32 0.40 10.41
CA ALA A 179 -1.43 1.46 10.00
C ALA A 179 -1.28 2.51 11.11
N VAL A 180 -0.03 2.70 11.54
CA VAL A 180 0.40 3.74 12.48
C VAL A 180 1.56 4.53 11.86
N HIS A 181 2.17 5.43 12.63
CA HIS A 181 3.23 6.33 12.14
C HIS A 181 2.75 7.23 11.00
N LEU A 182 1.45 7.53 10.96
CA LEU A 182 0.82 8.31 9.91
C LEU A 182 1.20 9.79 10.04
N GLY A 183 2.21 10.20 9.27
CA GLY A 183 2.70 11.58 9.20
C GLY A 183 2.05 12.41 8.11
N HIS A 184 2.56 13.63 7.93
CA HIS A 184 2.06 14.57 6.93
C HIS A 184 2.37 14.20 5.47
N ASP A 185 3.25 13.23 5.26
CA ASP A 185 3.55 12.64 3.94
C ASP A 185 2.54 11.56 3.54
N ALA A 186 1.72 11.09 4.48
CA ALA A 186 0.63 10.17 4.19
C ALA A 186 -0.49 10.91 3.42
N PRO A 187 -1.17 10.22 2.48
CA PRO A 187 -2.40 10.76 1.92
C PRO A 187 -3.40 11.03 3.04
N TYR A 188 -4.19 12.09 2.91
CA TYR A 188 -5.15 12.52 3.94
C TYR A 188 -6.59 12.22 3.51
N GLY A 189 -7.47 12.05 4.51
CA GLY A 189 -8.90 11.79 4.28
C GLY A 189 -9.16 10.48 3.52
N PRO A 190 -10.18 10.43 2.64
CA PRO A 190 -10.59 9.18 1.96
C PRO A 190 -9.51 8.54 1.09
N ALA A 191 -8.46 9.27 0.71
CA ALA A 191 -7.34 8.72 -0.05
C ALA A 191 -6.47 7.78 0.82
N LEU A 192 -6.38 8.05 2.13
CA LEU A 192 -5.71 7.16 3.08
C LEU A 192 -6.41 5.81 3.16
N ASP A 193 -7.71 5.83 3.40
CA ASP A 193 -8.50 4.60 3.58
C ASP A 193 -8.43 3.71 2.34
N ARG A 194 -8.46 4.30 1.13
CA ARG A 194 -8.28 3.55 -0.12
C ARG A 194 -6.89 2.93 -0.23
N ARG A 195 -5.83 3.68 0.12
CA ARG A 195 -4.45 3.15 0.09
C ARG A 195 -4.27 2.01 1.06
N LEU A 196 -4.81 2.14 2.28
CA LEU A 196 -4.75 1.09 3.30
C LEU A 196 -5.58 -0.12 2.91
N THR A 197 -6.79 0.07 2.37
CA THR A 197 -7.64 -1.03 1.89
C THR A 197 -6.95 -1.83 0.78
N ALA A 198 -6.30 -1.17 -0.18
CA ALA A 198 -5.52 -1.86 -1.22
C ALA A 198 -4.33 -2.65 -0.64
N ALA A 199 -3.78 -2.19 0.48
CA ALA A 199 -2.76 -2.89 1.23
C ALA A 199 -3.29 -4.01 2.16
N GLY A 200 -4.61 -4.19 2.29
CA GLY A 200 -5.21 -5.10 3.27
C GLY A 200 -5.02 -4.63 4.72
N ALA A 201 -4.89 -3.32 4.92
CA ALA A 201 -4.68 -2.68 6.22
C ALA A 201 -5.80 -1.67 6.52
N ARG A 202 -5.88 -1.22 7.78
CA ARG A 202 -6.76 -0.10 8.18
C ARG A 202 -6.06 0.81 9.17
N ALA A 203 -6.53 2.05 9.29
CA ALA A 203 -6.15 2.95 10.37
C ALA A 203 -7.31 3.10 11.33
N VAL A 204 -7.01 3.37 12.59
CA VAL A 204 -8.00 3.66 13.63
C VAL A 204 -7.72 5.04 14.26
N PRO A 205 -8.71 5.65 14.92
CA PRO A 205 -8.47 6.86 15.72
C PRO A 205 -7.58 6.58 16.93
N ASP A 206 -6.93 7.62 17.43
CA ASP A 206 -6.24 7.56 18.73
C ASP A 206 -7.21 7.22 19.86
N GLY A 207 -6.73 6.48 20.84
CA GLY A 207 -7.49 5.98 21.99
C GLY A 207 -8.34 4.75 21.70
N THR A 208 -8.29 4.20 20.48
CA THR A 208 -9.03 2.96 20.15
C THR A 208 -8.38 1.76 20.85
N THR A 209 -9.20 0.97 21.54
CA THR A 209 -8.83 -0.33 22.11
C THR A 209 -9.38 -1.46 21.23
N LEU A 210 -8.54 -2.45 20.94
CA LEU A 210 -8.86 -3.58 20.08
C LEU A 210 -8.40 -4.91 20.72
N PRO A 211 -9.20 -5.98 20.64
CA PRO A 211 -8.73 -7.31 20.98
C PRO A 211 -7.77 -7.83 19.90
N VAL A 212 -6.59 -8.29 20.31
CA VAL A 212 -5.67 -9.05 19.44
C VAL A 212 -6.17 -10.49 19.36
N GLY A 213 -6.20 -11.08 18.17
CA GLY A 213 -6.75 -12.43 17.94
C GLY A 213 -8.27 -12.48 17.74
N GLY A 214 -8.96 -11.34 17.81
CA GLY A 214 -10.36 -11.23 17.38
C GLY A 214 -10.47 -11.39 15.86
N TYR A 215 -11.35 -12.26 15.37
CA TYR A 215 -11.56 -12.42 13.93
C TYR A 215 -12.22 -11.17 13.34
N HIS A 216 -11.44 -10.40 12.58
CA HIS A 216 -11.94 -9.39 11.66
C HIS A 216 -11.55 -9.82 10.25
N ALA A 217 -12.53 -10.16 9.41
CA ALA A 217 -12.25 -10.38 8.00
C ALA A 217 -11.58 -9.12 7.44
N ALA A 218 -10.33 -9.24 6.99
CA ALA A 218 -9.67 -8.15 6.28
C ALA A 218 -10.56 -7.78 5.08
N PRO A 219 -10.79 -6.49 4.80
CA PRO A 219 -11.59 -6.11 3.64
C PRO A 219 -10.90 -6.68 2.39
N GLU A 220 -11.58 -7.57 1.67
CA GLU A 220 -11.07 -8.09 0.40
C GLU A 220 -10.96 -6.93 -0.59
N GLY A 221 -9.73 -6.56 -0.93
CA GLY A 221 -9.46 -5.53 -1.94
C GLY A 221 -9.98 -5.96 -3.32
N PRO A 222 -10.23 -5.01 -4.23
CA PRO A 222 -10.70 -5.31 -5.58
C PRO A 222 -9.65 -6.11 -6.33
N ARG A 223 -10.05 -7.26 -6.90
CA ARG A 223 -9.15 -8.09 -7.71
C ARG A 223 -8.75 -7.40 -9.00
N ARG A 224 -9.65 -6.63 -9.64
CA ARG A 224 -9.42 -5.94 -10.92
C ARG A 224 -9.63 -4.45 -10.73
N THR A 225 -8.56 -3.70 -10.91
CA THR A 225 -8.57 -2.24 -10.83
C THR A 225 -8.15 -1.64 -12.17
N LEU A 226 -8.96 -0.74 -12.73
CA LEU A 226 -8.56 0.11 -13.85
C LEU A 226 -8.19 1.51 -13.33
N ILE A 227 -7.02 2.01 -13.74
CA ILE A 227 -6.55 3.36 -13.43
C ILE A 227 -6.40 4.11 -14.74
N THR A 228 -7.22 5.15 -14.93
CA THR A 228 -7.16 6.05 -16.07
C THR A 228 -6.72 7.45 -15.65
N GLY A 229 -6.23 8.23 -16.60
CA GLY A 229 -5.88 9.63 -16.38
C GLY A 229 -5.01 10.20 -17.49
N GLY A 230 -4.79 11.52 -17.44
CA GLY A 230 -3.95 12.20 -18.42
C GLY A 230 -2.49 11.74 -18.41
N ALA A 231 -1.71 12.20 -19.39
CA ALA A 231 -0.26 12.05 -19.35
C ALA A 231 0.32 12.77 -18.11
N ARG A 232 1.32 12.16 -17.46
CA ARG A 232 1.99 12.69 -16.25
C ARG A 232 1.04 13.02 -15.08
N SER A 233 -0.15 12.39 -15.06
CA SER A 233 -1.12 12.56 -13.96
C SER A 233 -0.70 11.89 -12.66
N GLY A 234 0.23 10.94 -12.68
CA GLY A 234 0.60 10.11 -11.53
C GLY A 234 -0.03 8.70 -11.51
N LYS A 235 -0.76 8.31 -12.56
CA LYS A 235 -1.45 7.00 -12.62
C LYS A 235 -0.55 5.77 -12.42
N SER A 236 0.68 5.77 -12.94
CA SER A 236 1.61 4.65 -12.74
C SER A 236 2.08 4.55 -11.28
N VAL A 237 2.29 5.70 -10.61
CA VAL A 237 2.64 5.72 -9.17
C VAL A 237 1.47 5.22 -8.32
N GLU A 238 0.24 5.62 -8.65
CA GLU A 238 -0.96 5.08 -8.00
C GLU A 238 -1.12 3.57 -8.23
N ALA A 239 -0.79 3.08 -9.44
CA ALA A 239 -0.82 1.66 -9.75
C ALA A 239 0.20 0.87 -8.93
N GLU A 240 1.42 1.39 -8.81
CA GLU A 240 2.49 0.77 -8.03
C GLU A 240 2.12 0.67 -6.55
N ARG A 241 1.64 1.78 -5.95
CA ARG A 241 1.22 1.85 -4.54
C ARG A 241 0.20 0.81 -4.11
N ARG A 242 -0.62 0.33 -5.05
CA ARG A 242 -1.64 -0.70 -4.79
C ARG A 242 -1.06 -2.10 -4.63
N LEU A 243 0.14 -2.31 -5.14
CA LEU A 243 0.79 -3.61 -5.15
C LEU A 243 2.08 -3.65 -4.31
N GLU A 244 2.53 -2.51 -3.75
CA GLU A 244 3.76 -2.40 -2.93
C GLU A 244 3.80 -3.33 -1.71
N THR A 245 2.63 -3.79 -1.21
CA THR A 245 2.54 -4.73 -0.09
C THR A 245 2.49 -6.20 -0.50
N TYR A 246 2.55 -6.50 -1.80
CA TYR A 246 2.65 -7.87 -2.29
C TYR A 246 4.12 -8.29 -2.39
N PRO A 247 4.45 -9.54 -1.98
CA PRO A 247 5.83 -10.02 -1.98
C PRO A 247 6.42 -10.11 -3.39
N GLU A 248 5.58 -10.45 -4.38
CA GLU A 248 5.95 -10.56 -5.78
C GLU A 248 4.91 -9.86 -6.65
N VAL A 249 5.35 -9.25 -7.74
CA VAL A 249 4.48 -8.62 -8.75
C VAL A 249 5.13 -8.79 -10.11
N VAL A 250 4.32 -9.04 -11.13
CA VAL A 250 4.74 -8.98 -12.54
C VAL A 250 4.29 -7.65 -13.13
N TYR A 251 5.26 -6.76 -13.37
CA TYR A 251 5.07 -5.52 -14.09
C TYR A 251 5.12 -5.80 -15.60
N VAL A 252 4.01 -5.60 -16.30
CA VAL A 252 3.89 -5.80 -17.74
C VAL A 252 3.99 -4.46 -18.46
N ALA A 253 5.12 -4.25 -19.13
CA ALA A 253 5.38 -3.06 -19.93
C ALA A 253 4.96 -3.32 -21.39
N THR A 254 3.82 -2.75 -21.80
CA THR A 254 3.27 -2.94 -23.16
C THR A 254 3.88 -2.00 -24.20
N GLY A 255 4.76 -1.09 -23.77
CA GLY A 255 5.40 -0.09 -24.62
C GLY A 255 6.66 -0.55 -25.35
N GLY A 256 7.29 -1.64 -24.90
CA GLY A 256 8.59 -2.11 -25.38
C GLY A 256 9.73 -1.08 -25.35
N SER A 257 10.86 -1.43 -25.95
CA SER A 257 11.93 -0.50 -26.31
C SER A 257 11.60 0.23 -27.60
N ARG A 258 11.76 1.55 -27.60
CA ARG A 258 11.73 2.38 -28.82
C ARG A 258 13.17 2.68 -29.20
N ASP A 259 13.66 2.04 -30.27
CA ASP A 259 15.03 2.23 -30.73
C ASP A 259 15.30 3.71 -31.08
N GLY A 260 16.33 4.28 -30.46
CA GLY A 260 16.77 5.66 -30.71
C GLY A 260 16.08 6.76 -29.89
N ASP A 261 15.15 6.44 -28.98
CA ASP A 261 14.49 7.42 -28.11
C ASP A 261 15.15 7.46 -26.72
N ALA A 262 16.12 8.36 -26.54
CA ALA A 262 16.86 8.51 -25.29
C ALA A 262 15.98 8.97 -24.11
N ASP A 263 14.95 9.78 -24.38
CA ASP A 263 13.98 10.22 -23.37
C ASP A 263 13.11 9.04 -22.89
N TRP A 264 12.72 8.17 -23.82
CA TRP A 264 12.01 6.92 -23.51
C TRP A 264 12.86 5.97 -22.67
N ALA A 265 14.14 5.80 -23.03
CA ALA A 265 15.08 4.96 -22.30
C ALA A 265 15.33 5.47 -20.87
N ALA A 266 15.56 6.78 -20.71
CA ALA A 266 15.72 7.42 -19.40
C ALA A 266 14.47 7.24 -18.53
N ARG A 267 13.28 7.38 -19.13
CA ARG A 267 12.00 7.17 -18.45
C ARG A 267 11.81 5.73 -17.98
N ILE A 268 12.19 4.74 -18.81
CA ILE A 268 12.19 3.33 -18.41
C ILE A 268 13.15 3.10 -17.24
N GLY A 269 14.35 3.67 -17.28
CA GLY A 269 15.34 3.59 -16.19
C GLY A 269 14.75 4.07 -14.86
N LEU A 270 14.23 5.29 -14.82
CA LEU A 270 13.58 5.84 -13.62
C LEU A 270 12.39 5.02 -13.13
N HIS A 271 11.63 4.39 -14.04
CA HIS A 271 10.52 3.51 -13.65
C HIS A 271 11.00 2.18 -13.09
N ARG A 272 12.12 1.62 -13.57
CA ARG A 272 12.70 0.39 -13.02
C ARG A 272 13.33 0.63 -11.65
N GLU A 273 14.10 1.72 -11.49
CA GLU A 273 14.76 2.06 -10.23
C GLU A 273 13.79 2.29 -9.07
N ARG A 274 12.57 2.76 -9.35
CA ARG A 274 11.54 3.00 -8.33
C ARG A 274 10.87 1.73 -7.81
N ARG A 275 10.91 0.63 -8.57
CA ARG A 275 10.13 -0.58 -8.23
C ARG A 275 10.83 -1.38 -7.13
N PRO A 276 10.07 -2.08 -6.27
CA PRO A 276 10.65 -3.05 -5.36
C PRO A 276 11.49 -4.09 -6.12
N ALA A 277 12.64 -4.47 -5.57
CA ALA A 277 13.57 -5.40 -6.23
C ALA A 277 12.97 -6.79 -6.50
N ALA A 278 11.95 -7.19 -5.71
CA ALA A 278 11.24 -8.45 -5.88
C ALA A 278 10.28 -8.45 -7.09
N TRP A 279 10.02 -7.31 -7.73
CA TRP A 279 9.13 -7.24 -8.88
C TRP A 279 9.83 -7.68 -10.15
N ARG A 280 9.20 -8.61 -10.89
CA ARG A 280 9.64 -8.99 -12.24
C ARG A 280 9.05 -8.02 -13.25
N THR A 281 9.84 -7.62 -14.24
CA THR A 281 9.33 -6.87 -15.41
C THR A 281 9.26 -7.79 -16.62
N GLU A 282 8.14 -7.77 -17.32
CA GLU A 282 7.93 -8.44 -18.61
C GLU A 282 7.53 -7.42 -19.68
N GLU A 283 8.25 -7.42 -20.80
CA GLU A 283 7.96 -6.56 -21.93
C GLU A 283 7.18 -7.35 -22.98
N THR A 284 5.86 -7.21 -22.99
CA THR A 284 4.98 -7.97 -23.89
C THR A 284 3.65 -7.26 -24.13
N CYS A 285 3.05 -7.52 -25.29
CA CYS A 285 1.68 -7.17 -25.62
C CYS A 285 0.74 -8.39 -25.60
N GLU A 286 1.26 -9.59 -25.35
CA GLU A 286 0.48 -10.84 -25.27
C GLU A 286 -0.18 -10.97 -23.89
N LEU A 287 -1.12 -10.06 -23.61
CA LEU A 287 -1.77 -9.94 -22.30
C LEU A 287 -2.74 -11.10 -22.00
N ALA A 288 -3.36 -11.69 -23.03
CA ALA A 288 -4.38 -12.72 -22.85
C ALA A 288 -3.83 -13.96 -22.14
N GLU A 289 -2.63 -14.43 -22.53
CA GLU A 289 -1.95 -15.57 -21.91
C GLU A 289 -1.53 -15.27 -20.46
N LEU A 290 -0.98 -14.08 -20.22
CA LEU A 290 -0.57 -13.65 -18.87
C LEU A 290 -1.75 -13.56 -17.90
N LEU A 291 -2.91 -13.08 -18.39
CA LEU A 291 -4.13 -12.97 -17.60
C LEU A 291 -4.80 -14.33 -17.37
N ALA A 292 -4.66 -15.29 -18.28
CA ALA A 292 -5.23 -16.63 -18.17
C ALA A 292 -4.43 -17.58 -17.25
N SER A 293 -3.13 -17.34 -17.11
CA SER A 293 -2.25 -18.10 -16.21
C SER A 293 -2.44 -17.71 -14.74
N ASP A 294 -2.15 -18.64 -13.83
CA ASP A 294 -2.02 -18.35 -12.41
C ASP A 294 -0.66 -17.71 -12.10
N GLY A 295 -0.55 -16.97 -10.99
CA GLY A 295 0.71 -16.35 -10.58
C GLY A 295 0.54 -15.14 -9.66
N PRO A 296 1.63 -14.38 -9.40
CA PRO A 296 1.59 -13.18 -8.56
C PRO A 296 0.72 -12.08 -9.19
N PRO A 297 0.38 -10.99 -8.49
CA PRO A 297 -0.35 -9.87 -9.09
C PRO A 297 0.29 -9.31 -10.37
N LEU A 298 -0.54 -8.72 -11.23
CA LEU A 298 -0.14 -8.07 -12.49
C LEU A 298 -0.33 -6.55 -12.40
N LEU A 299 0.69 -5.80 -12.83
CA LEU A 299 0.57 -4.37 -13.13
C LEU A 299 0.78 -4.16 -14.64
N ILE A 300 -0.26 -3.84 -15.38
CA ILE A 300 -0.20 -3.64 -16.83
C ILE A 300 -0.11 -2.14 -17.15
N ASP A 301 1.04 -1.67 -17.64
CA ASP A 301 1.28 -0.26 -18.01
C ASP A 301 1.82 -0.17 -19.46
N CYS A 302 1.02 0.25 -20.45
CA CYS A 302 -0.40 0.61 -20.37
C CYS A 302 -1.24 0.08 -21.54
N LEU A 303 -2.56 0.02 -21.34
CA LEU A 303 -3.53 -0.36 -22.36
C LEU A 303 -3.49 0.54 -23.60
N SER A 304 -3.07 1.80 -23.46
CA SER A 304 -2.93 2.71 -24.61
C SER A 304 -1.83 2.26 -25.57
N LEU A 305 -0.70 1.78 -25.06
CA LEU A 305 0.41 1.27 -25.89
C LEU A 305 0.12 -0.14 -26.40
N TRP A 306 -0.57 -0.95 -25.60
CA TRP A 306 -1.11 -2.22 -26.07
C TRP A 306 -2.05 -2.01 -27.26
N LEU A 307 -2.95 -1.01 -27.19
CA LEU A 307 -3.85 -0.69 -28.30
C LEU A 307 -3.08 -0.22 -29.53
N THR A 308 -2.03 0.60 -29.37
CA THR A 308 -1.15 0.98 -30.47
C THR A 308 -0.59 -0.27 -31.17
N ASN A 309 -0.02 -1.22 -30.41
CA ASN A 309 0.50 -2.47 -30.96
C ASN A 309 -0.60 -3.33 -31.62
N ALA A 310 -1.78 -3.42 -31.02
CA ALA A 310 -2.91 -4.16 -31.57
C ALA A 310 -3.38 -3.56 -32.91
N MET A 311 -3.36 -2.22 -33.04
CA MET A 311 -3.66 -1.52 -34.27
C MET A 311 -2.58 -1.74 -35.34
N ASP A 312 -1.29 -1.71 -34.97
CA ASP A 312 -0.17 -1.98 -35.88
C ASP A 312 -0.30 -3.38 -36.53
N ARG A 313 -0.60 -4.40 -35.71
CA ARG A 313 -0.68 -5.81 -36.16
C ARG A 313 -1.79 -6.09 -37.17
N VAL A 314 -2.80 -5.24 -37.23
CA VAL A 314 -3.95 -5.40 -38.14
C VAL A 314 -4.04 -4.26 -39.16
N ASP A 315 -2.96 -3.48 -39.27
CA ASP A 315 -2.84 -2.32 -40.16
C ASP A 315 -4.04 -1.34 -40.03
N ALA A 316 -4.50 -1.12 -38.79
CA ALA A 316 -5.66 -0.30 -38.49
C ALA A 316 -5.40 1.21 -38.62
N TRP A 317 -4.18 1.63 -38.98
CA TRP A 317 -3.83 3.04 -39.15
C TRP A 317 -4.22 3.57 -40.53
N ASP A 318 -4.13 2.73 -41.55
CA ASP A 318 -4.56 3.06 -42.91
C ASP A 318 -6.10 2.94 -43.07
N ASP A 319 -6.68 3.84 -43.86
CA ASP A 319 -8.13 3.91 -44.04
C ASP A 319 -8.68 2.74 -44.88
N ALA A 320 -7.92 2.28 -45.88
CA ALA A 320 -8.32 1.16 -46.73
C ALA A 320 -8.21 -0.16 -45.96
N SER A 321 -7.11 -0.39 -45.25
CA SER A 321 -6.93 -1.57 -44.40
C SER A 321 -7.94 -1.63 -43.25
N TRP A 322 -8.25 -0.48 -42.64
CA TRP A 322 -9.32 -0.38 -41.63
C TRP A 322 -10.68 -0.83 -42.17
N ALA A 323 -11.06 -0.36 -43.36
CA ALA A 323 -12.31 -0.73 -44.02
C ALA A 323 -12.30 -2.18 -44.55
N GLY A 324 -11.13 -2.67 -44.98
CA GLY A 324 -10.92 -3.98 -45.57
C GLY A 324 -10.85 -5.16 -44.59
N GLY A 325 -11.00 -4.91 -43.28
CA GLY A 325 -11.05 -5.97 -42.25
C GLY A 325 -10.34 -5.64 -40.95
N GLY A 326 -9.44 -4.64 -40.95
CA GLY A 326 -8.68 -4.24 -39.76
C GLY A 326 -9.55 -3.87 -38.57
N ARG A 327 -10.74 -3.27 -38.81
CA ARG A 327 -11.72 -2.99 -37.76
C ARG A 327 -12.22 -4.25 -37.05
N SER A 328 -12.57 -5.29 -37.80
CA SER A 328 -13.08 -6.54 -37.22
C SER A 328 -11.98 -7.28 -36.48
N ALA A 329 -10.78 -7.35 -37.07
CA ALA A 329 -9.61 -7.97 -36.44
C ALA A 329 -9.20 -7.25 -35.14
N LEU A 330 -9.23 -5.92 -35.10
CA LEU A 330 -8.99 -5.17 -33.86
C LEU A 330 -10.04 -5.48 -32.80
N ARG A 331 -11.33 -5.54 -33.20
CA ARG A 331 -12.43 -5.86 -32.29
C ARG A 331 -12.25 -7.24 -31.66
N GLU A 332 -11.89 -8.25 -32.45
CA GLU A 332 -11.61 -9.60 -31.95
C GLU A 332 -10.50 -9.58 -30.89
N ARG A 333 -9.37 -8.91 -31.17
CA ARG A 333 -8.28 -8.74 -30.18
C ARG A 333 -8.72 -8.02 -28.91
N THR A 334 -9.53 -6.96 -29.03
CA THR A 334 -10.05 -6.26 -27.84
C THR A 334 -11.03 -7.11 -27.05
N ALA A 335 -11.86 -7.91 -27.72
CA ALA A 335 -12.81 -8.81 -27.07
C ALA A 335 -12.10 -9.94 -26.33
N GLU A 336 -11.03 -10.48 -26.92
CA GLU A 336 -10.16 -11.46 -26.27
C GLU A 336 -9.52 -10.90 -24.99
N LEU A 337 -8.90 -9.71 -25.06
CA LEU A 337 -8.33 -9.06 -23.88
C LEU A 337 -9.38 -8.86 -22.77
N VAL A 338 -10.57 -8.35 -23.12
CA VAL A 338 -11.66 -8.13 -22.15
C VAL A 338 -12.12 -9.46 -21.53
N ALA A 339 -12.23 -10.52 -22.32
CA ALA A 339 -12.55 -11.86 -21.81
C ALA A 339 -11.47 -12.39 -20.86
N SER A 340 -10.19 -12.15 -21.15
CA SER A 340 -9.09 -12.52 -20.26
C SER A 340 -9.09 -11.71 -18.96
N VAL A 341 -9.37 -10.40 -19.01
CA VAL A 341 -9.55 -9.57 -17.79
C VAL A 341 -10.74 -10.08 -16.97
N ARG A 342 -11.83 -10.49 -17.61
CA ARG A 342 -12.98 -11.09 -16.93
C ARG A 342 -12.62 -12.39 -16.22
N GLY A 343 -11.85 -13.25 -16.89
CA GLY A 343 -11.54 -14.61 -16.45
C GLY A 343 -10.35 -14.76 -15.50
N THR A 344 -9.52 -13.72 -15.33
CA THR A 344 -8.31 -13.83 -14.51
C THR A 344 -8.62 -14.05 -13.03
N ARG A 345 -7.83 -14.91 -12.39
CA ARG A 345 -7.85 -15.14 -10.94
C ARG A 345 -6.81 -14.32 -10.19
N ARG A 346 -5.88 -13.70 -10.93
CA ARG A 346 -4.81 -12.87 -10.37
C ARG A 346 -5.39 -11.52 -9.97
N THR A 347 -4.83 -10.91 -8.93
CA THR A 347 -5.01 -9.47 -8.70
C THR A 347 -4.36 -8.72 -9.87
N VAL A 348 -5.08 -7.82 -10.52
CA VAL A 348 -4.59 -7.05 -11.66
C VAL A 348 -4.92 -5.58 -11.53
N VAL A 349 -3.91 -4.75 -11.78
CA VAL A 349 -4.03 -3.30 -11.93
C VAL A 349 -3.69 -2.94 -13.37
N LEU A 350 -4.67 -2.40 -14.10
CA LEU A 350 -4.53 -1.97 -15.48
C LEU A 350 -4.40 -0.44 -15.54
N VAL A 351 -3.38 0.06 -16.23
CA VAL A 351 -3.16 1.49 -16.44
C VAL A 351 -3.55 1.85 -17.87
N THR A 352 -4.26 2.95 -18.04
CA THR A 352 -4.61 3.50 -19.37
C THR A 352 -4.57 5.02 -19.37
N ASN A 353 -4.44 5.63 -20.56
CA ASN A 353 -4.57 7.06 -20.72
C ASN A 353 -6.03 7.48 -20.95
N GLU A 354 -6.40 8.63 -20.40
CA GLU A 354 -7.59 9.38 -20.79
C GLU A 354 -7.21 10.40 -21.88
N THR A 355 -7.73 10.21 -23.10
CA THR A 355 -7.40 11.04 -24.28
C THR A 355 -8.64 11.68 -24.92
N GLY A 356 -9.84 11.33 -24.46
CA GLY A 356 -11.11 11.79 -25.02
C GLY A 356 -11.55 13.17 -24.51
N SER A 357 -10.90 13.71 -23.48
CA SER A 357 -11.27 14.98 -22.84
C SER A 357 -10.63 16.23 -23.48
N GLY A 358 -10.01 16.09 -24.65
CA GLY A 358 -9.32 17.16 -25.38
C GLY A 358 -9.94 17.50 -26.74
N VAL A 359 -9.20 18.26 -27.56
CA VAL A 359 -9.62 18.63 -28.92
C VAL A 359 -9.66 17.38 -29.82
N VAL A 360 -10.56 17.39 -30.81
CA VAL A 360 -10.63 16.35 -31.84
C VAL A 360 -9.32 16.30 -32.65
N PRO A 361 -8.64 15.15 -32.76
CA PRO A 361 -7.42 15.04 -33.56
C PRO A 361 -7.65 15.43 -35.03
N ALA A 362 -6.66 16.09 -35.63
CA ALA A 362 -6.72 16.54 -37.03
C ALA A 362 -6.67 15.35 -38.01
N SER A 363 -5.92 14.30 -37.70
CA SER A 363 -5.78 13.11 -38.55
C SER A 363 -6.89 12.09 -38.32
N ALA A 364 -7.27 11.35 -39.37
CA ALA A 364 -8.22 10.24 -39.28
C ALA A 364 -7.70 9.14 -38.34
N ALA A 365 -6.43 8.77 -38.47
CA ALA A 365 -5.73 7.85 -37.58
C ALA A 365 -5.79 8.27 -36.10
N GLY A 366 -5.58 9.55 -35.80
CA GLY A 366 -5.65 10.07 -34.44
C GLY A 366 -7.06 10.01 -33.86
N ARG A 367 -8.08 10.35 -34.65
CA ARG A 367 -9.50 10.21 -34.25
C ARG A 367 -9.84 8.75 -33.98
N ARG A 368 -9.41 7.84 -34.86
CA ARG A 368 -9.61 6.39 -34.71
C ARG A 368 -8.99 5.87 -33.42
N PHE A 369 -7.72 6.17 -33.15
CA PHE A 369 -7.06 5.74 -31.92
C PHE A 369 -7.78 6.24 -30.67
N ARG A 370 -8.12 7.54 -30.62
CA ARG A 370 -8.87 8.13 -29.50
C ARG A 370 -10.20 7.40 -29.27
N ASP A 371 -10.96 7.17 -30.34
CA ASP A 371 -12.28 6.55 -30.26
C ASP A 371 -12.18 5.07 -29.84
N GLU A 372 -11.22 4.30 -30.39
CA GLU A 372 -11.00 2.91 -29.99
C GLU A 372 -10.42 2.78 -28.57
N LEU A 373 -9.57 3.72 -28.13
CA LEU A 373 -9.08 3.75 -26.75
C LEU A 373 -10.22 4.03 -25.76
N GLY A 374 -11.14 4.94 -26.11
CA GLY A 374 -12.35 5.17 -25.32
C GLY A 374 -13.21 3.91 -25.19
N ARG A 375 -13.41 3.17 -26.30
CA ARG A 375 -14.17 1.90 -26.27
C ARG A 375 -13.46 0.81 -25.47
N LEU A 376 -12.14 0.68 -25.63
CA LEU A 376 -11.34 -0.26 -24.85
C LEU A 376 -11.42 0.05 -23.36
N ASN A 377 -11.21 1.31 -22.98
CA ASN A 377 -11.30 1.76 -21.59
C ASN A 377 -12.67 1.44 -20.98
N ALA A 378 -13.77 1.72 -21.71
CA ALA A 378 -15.12 1.42 -21.26
C ALA A 378 -15.36 -0.09 -21.08
N SER A 379 -14.93 -0.91 -22.04
CA SER A 379 -15.09 -2.37 -21.96
C SER A 379 -14.27 -2.99 -20.83
N VAL A 380 -13.02 -2.57 -20.64
CA VAL A 380 -12.19 -3.05 -19.52
C VAL A 380 -12.74 -2.56 -18.18
N ALA A 381 -13.17 -1.29 -18.10
CA ALA A 381 -13.79 -0.75 -16.89
C ALA A 381 -15.03 -1.55 -16.46
N ALA A 382 -15.80 -2.08 -17.42
CA ALA A 382 -16.96 -2.92 -17.12
C ALA A 382 -16.59 -4.21 -16.36
N GLU A 383 -15.38 -4.73 -16.56
CA GLU A 383 -14.87 -5.94 -15.91
C GLU A 383 -14.10 -5.68 -14.61
N CYS A 384 -13.90 -4.42 -14.21
CA CYS A 384 -13.17 -4.05 -12.99
C CYS A 384 -14.12 -3.73 -11.83
N GLU A 385 -13.84 -4.28 -10.64
CA GLU A 385 -14.54 -3.88 -9.42
C GLU A 385 -14.26 -2.42 -9.07
N GLN A 386 -13.04 -1.94 -9.37
CA GLN A 386 -12.63 -0.58 -9.07
C GLN A 386 -12.13 0.15 -10.32
N VAL A 387 -12.55 1.41 -10.46
CA VAL A 387 -12.12 2.30 -11.54
C VAL A 387 -11.73 3.65 -10.94
N LEU A 388 -10.50 4.08 -11.20
CA LEU A 388 -9.95 5.33 -10.69
C LEU A 388 -9.59 6.28 -11.82
N LEU A 389 -9.88 7.55 -11.62
CA LEU A 389 -9.34 8.65 -12.40
C LEU A 389 -8.23 9.33 -11.60
N VAL A 390 -7.04 9.46 -12.20
CA VAL A 390 -5.92 10.18 -11.59
C VAL A 390 -5.71 11.52 -12.27
N VAL A 391 -5.75 12.60 -11.48
CA VAL A 391 -5.54 13.99 -11.92
C VAL A 391 -4.66 14.69 -10.89
N ALA A 392 -3.56 15.32 -11.33
CA ALA A 392 -2.62 16.02 -10.45
C ALA A 392 -2.13 15.16 -9.25
N GLY A 393 -1.88 13.87 -9.49
CA GLY A 393 -1.48 12.91 -8.46
C GLY A 393 -2.60 12.47 -7.51
N GLN A 394 -3.82 12.97 -7.67
CA GLN A 394 -4.98 12.64 -6.84
C GLN A 394 -5.78 11.50 -7.47
N SER A 395 -6.03 10.45 -6.68
CA SER A 395 -6.81 9.27 -7.08
C SER A 395 -8.28 9.47 -6.70
N LEU A 396 -9.14 9.61 -7.73
CA LEU A 396 -10.58 9.82 -7.62
C LEU A 396 -11.32 8.53 -8.01
N PRO A 397 -12.15 7.95 -7.11
CA PRO A 397 -12.95 6.79 -7.48
C PRO A 397 -14.07 7.17 -8.44
N LEU A 398 -14.12 6.52 -9.60
CA LEU A 398 -15.28 6.49 -10.51
C LEU A 398 -16.21 5.32 -10.19
N ARG A 399 -15.61 4.23 -9.70
CA ARG A 399 -16.26 3.04 -9.14
C ARG A 399 -15.37 2.52 -8.03
N GLY A 400 -15.94 2.08 -6.92
CA GLY A 400 -15.19 1.54 -5.80
C GLY A 400 -16.10 0.85 -4.81
#